data_AF-A0A163BA85-F1
#
_entry.id   AF-A0A163BA85-F1
#
_cell.length_a   1.000
_cell.length_b   1.000
_cell.length_c   1.000
_cell.angle_alpha   90.00
_cell.angle_beta   90.00
_cell.angle_gamma   90.00
#
_symmetry.space_group_name_H-M   'P 1'
#
loop_
_entity.id
_entity.type
_entity.pdbx_description
1 polymer ?
#
loop_
_entity_poly.entity_id
_entity_poly.type
_entity_poly.pdbx_seq_one_letter_code
_entity_poly.pdbx_strand_id
1 'polypeptide(L)'
;MSALALILVNRGHIVSGSDSRENTTVEQLRAQGVRVFRDQSAANIDAICSNVDLLPLVVISTAIPKSNPELKAAKLSQLKILHRSDLLAALIQAQPSIAVAGSHGKTTTSTLLTTLLATTDQDPTAVIGGVVPYYDSNGHAGKGRLLVAEADESDGSLVKFQATLGVITNLELDHTDHYANLDELINTMKRFGQGCRRLLTNFDCPILKEHFDATAWWSVKTSAGVDFAALPICLNGDQTIADIYEQGKRMGQITLPMPGLHNLSNAMAAIAACRLEGLSFEDVQQGLADLQPPGRRFDFRGTWEGRQIVDDYAHHPSEVSATLTMARLIVTSGRSQLPNPPKRILAVFQPHRYSRTNEFLYDFARALGEADAVLLAPVYSAGENPIQGATSESLAKAIRIQHPSLPVAVAENFNQLTLLVQKHSLKDDLVLAMGAGNINNLWRQLTCLDNAKRCPPSLAA
;
A
#
# COMPACT_ATOMS: atom_id res chain seq x y z
N MET A 1 6.21 10.47 -6.18
CA MET A 1 6.70 11.50 -7.13
C MET A 1 5.68 11.73 -8.24
N SER A 2 5.25 10.69 -8.97
CA SER A 2 4.31 10.83 -10.10
C SER A 2 3.01 11.55 -9.75
N ALA A 3 2.36 11.21 -8.64
CA ALA A 3 1.13 11.86 -8.19
C ALA A 3 1.29 13.38 -8.02
N LEU A 4 2.41 13.82 -7.43
CA LEU A 4 2.72 15.23 -7.25
C LEU A 4 2.92 15.95 -8.59
N ALA A 5 3.67 15.32 -9.51
CA ALA A 5 3.88 15.85 -10.86
C ALA A 5 2.57 15.98 -11.63
N LEU A 6 1.70 14.96 -11.56
CA LEU A 6 0.40 14.93 -12.21
C LEU A 6 -0.53 16.03 -11.69
N ILE A 7 -0.54 16.26 -10.37
CA ILE A 7 -1.34 17.34 -9.79
C ILE A 7 -0.84 18.71 -10.23
N LEU A 8 0.48 18.93 -10.24
CA LEU A 8 1.04 20.20 -10.66
C LEU A 8 0.76 20.51 -12.13
N VAL A 9 0.90 19.53 -13.04
CA VAL A 9 0.59 19.75 -14.46
C VAL A 9 -0.90 20.03 -14.68
N ASN A 10 -1.78 19.30 -13.99
CA ASN A 10 -3.23 19.53 -14.08
C ASN A 10 -3.66 20.88 -13.47
N ARG A 11 -2.89 21.42 -12.51
CA ARG A 11 -3.05 22.78 -11.98
C ARG A 11 -2.39 23.86 -12.85
N GLY A 12 -1.88 23.50 -14.03
CA GLY A 12 -1.33 24.43 -15.03
C GLY A 12 0.14 24.79 -14.85
N HIS A 13 0.88 24.08 -13.99
CA HIS A 13 2.33 24.28 -13.86
C HIS A 13 3.09 23.57 -14.98
N ILE A 14 4.22 24.15 -15.39
CA ILE A 14 5.17 23.48 -16.29
C ILE A 14 5.99 22.48 -15.46
N VAL A 15 5.86 21.19 -15.78
CA VAL A 15 6.52 20.11 -15.06
C VAL A 15 7.49 19.36 -15.98
N SER A 16 8.67 19.07 -15.47
CA SER A 16 9.63 18.15 -16.07
C SER A 16 10.27 17.27 -15.00
N GLY A 17 10.88 16.15 -15.39
CA GLY A 17 11.54 15.25 -14.46
C GLY A 17 12.41 14.19 -15.13
N SER A 18 13.14 13.42 -14.34
CA SER A 18 14.03 12.36 -14.83
C SER A 18 13.78 11.05 -14.07
N ASP A 19 13.79 9.92 -14.78
CA ASP A 19 13.83 8.59 -14.16
C ASP A 19 14.62 7.64 -15.06
N SER A 20 15.43 6.79 -14.43
CA SER A 20 16.25 5.78 -15.11
C SER A 20 15.43 4.61 -15.67
N ARG A 21 14.18 4.42 -15.18
CA ARG A 21 13.31 3.31 -15.56
C ARG A 21 12.16 3.80 -16.42
N GLU A 22 11.97 3.14 -17.56
CA GLU A 22 10.78 3.32 -18.39
C GLU A 22 9.65 2.43 -17.85
N ASN A 23 8.49 3.03 -17.54
CA ASN A 23 7.32 2.32 -17.02
C ASN A 23 6.02 3.06 -17.40
N THR A 24 4.88 2.44 -17.12
CA THR A 24 3.55 2.98 -17.41
C THR A 24 3.31 4.35 -16.77
N THR A 25 3.83 4.60 -15.57
CA THR A 25 3.70 5.90 -14.91
C THR A 25 4.44 7.01 -15.66
N VAL A 26 5.62 6.73 -16.21
CA VAL A 26 6.37 7.69 -17.05
C VAL A 26 5.62 7.95 -18.36
N GLU A 27 5.07 6.90 -18.97
CA GLU A 27 4.25 7.03 -20.19
C GLU A 27 3.00 7.90 -19.94
N GLN A 28 2.30 7.69 -18.83
CA GLN A 28 1.16 8.50 -18.42
C GLN A 28 1.53 9.97 -18.22
N LEU A 29 2.65 10.27 -17.54
CA LEU A 29 3.11 11.65 -17.36
C LEU A 29 3.44 12.33 -18.70
N ARG A 30 4.10 11.62 -19.63
CA ARG A 30 4.37 12.16 -20.98
C ARG A 30 3.08 12.43 -21.75
N ALA A 31 2.09 11.55 -21.63
CA ALA A 31 0.78 11.76 -22.25
C ALA A 31 0.06 13.02 -21.72
N GLN A 32 0.37 13.44 -20.48
CA GLN A 32 -0.10 14.69 -19.87
C GLN A 32 0.79 15.90 -20.19
N GLY A 33 1.74 15.77 -21.12
CA GLY A 33 2.63 16.86 -21.55
C GLY A 33 3.84 17.10 -20.65
N VAL A 34 4.11 16.23 -19.67
CA VAL A 34 5.30 16.33 -18.82
C VAL A 34 6.54 15.88 -19.61
N ARG A 35 7.58 16.72 -19.63
CA ARG A 35 8.87 16.34 -20.23
C ARG A 35 9.65 15.42 -19.28
N VAL A 36 9.78 14.14 -19.64
CA VAL A 36 10.52 13.15 -18.83
C VAL A 36 11.81 12.70 -19.52
N PHE A 37 12.96 13.02 -18.91
CA PHE A 37 14.30 12.62 -19.33
C PHE A 37 14.64 11.19 -18.88
N ARG A 38 15.38 10.44 -19.70
CA ARG A 38 15.78 9.04 -19.41
C ARG A 38 17.08 8.96 -18.63
N ASP A 39 18.01 9.86 -18.93
CA ASP A 39 19.28 10.00 -18.23
C ASP A 39 19.15 11.03 -17.10
N GLN A 40 20.01 10.90 -16.09
CA GLN A 40 20.13 11.86 -14.99
C GLN A 40 21.45 12.62 -15.13
N SER A 41 21.48 13.62 -16.00
CA SER A 41 22.69 14.38 -16.34
C SER A 41 22.57 15.87 -15.99
N ALA A 42 23.71 16.52 -15.72
CA ALA A 42 23.74 17.96 -15.45
C ALA A 42 23.12 18.79 -16.59
N ALA A 43 23.25 18.32 -17.82
CA ALA A 43 22.70 18.95 -19.01
C ALA A 43 21.16 19.09 -18.98
N ASN A 44 20.45 18.23 -18.22
CA ASN A 44 19.01 18.37 -18.05
C ASN A 44 18.65 19.66 -17.30
N ILE A 45 19.39 20.01 -16.24
CA ILE A 45 19.20 21.25 -15.49
C ILE A 45 19.48 22.45 -16.39
N ASP A 46 20.59 22.42 -17.13
CA ASP A 46 20.94 23.50 -18.06
C ASP A 46 19.87 23.69 -19.14
N ALA A 47 19.36 22.58 -19.70
CA ALA A 47 18.31 22.60 -20.72
C ALA A 47 16.96 23.11 -20.19
N ILE A 48 16.61 22.83 -18.93
CA ILE A 48 15.38 23.33 -18.30
C ILE A 48 15.50 24.82 -17.97
N CYS A 49 16.66 25.25 -17.48
CA CYS A 49 16.91 26.65 -17.12
C CYS A 49 17.17 27.54 -18.34
N SER A 50 17.46 26.97 -19.49
CA SER A 50 17.64 27.71 -20.74
C SER A 50 16.28 28.22 -21.26
N ASN A 51 16.14 29.53 -21.40
CA ASN A 51 14.94 30.21 -21.93
C ASN A 51 13.68 30.10 -21.06
N VAL A 52 13.81 30.23 -19.74
CA VAL A 52 12.67 30.37 -18.82
C VAL A 52 12.64 31.74 -18.16
N ASP A 53 11.45 32.32 -18.04
CA ASP A 53 11.24 33.60 -17.33
C ASP A 53 11.34 33.44 -15.82
N LEU A 54 11.08 32.24 -15.31
CA LEU A 54 11.12 31.90 -13.89
C LEU A 54 12.01 30.67 -13.67
N LEU A 55 12.95 30.76 -12.74
CA LEU A 55 13.79 29.63 -12.38
C LEU A 55 12.94 28.49 -11.79
N PRO A 56 13.21 27.23 -12.18
CA PRO A 56 12.45 26.09 -11.70
C PRO A 56 12.76 25.81 -10.23
N LEU A 57 11.79 25.19 -9.56
CA LEU A 57 12.00 24.53 -8.28
C LEU A 57 12.31 23.06 -8.55
N VAL A 58 13.37 22.54 -7.92
CA VAL A 58 13.80 21.14 -8.08
C VAL A 58 13.24 20.31 -6.93
N VAL A 59 12.52 19.24 -7.23
CA VAL A 59 11.97 18.32 -6.21
C VAL A 59 12.67 16.97 -6.31
N ILE A 60 13.26 16.50 -5.21
CA ILE A 60 13.94 15.19 -5.16
C ILE A 60 13.17 14.17 -4.32
N SER A 61 13.27 12.90 -4.70
CA SER A 61 12.83 11.77 -3.87
C SER A 61 13.93 11.34 -2.90
N THR A 62 13.57 10.55 -1.90
CA THR A 62 14.49 9.92 -0.94
C THR A 62 15.55 9.05 -1.64
N ALA A 63 15.25 8.52 -2.83
CA ALA A 63 16.14 7.62 -3.57
C ALA A 63 17.26 8.35 -4.33
N ILE A 64 17.22 9.68 -4.46
CA ILE A 64 18.24 10.44 -5.19
C ILE A 64 19.48 10.64 -4.31
N PRO A 65 20.65 10.06 -4.67
CA PRO A 65 21.86 10.20 -3.86
C PRO A 65 22.46 11.60 -3.99
N LYS A 66 23.22 12.04 -2.99
CA LYS A 66 23.96 13.33 -3.01
C LYS A 66 24.94 13.45 -4.19
N SER A 67 25.36 12.32 -4.76
CA SER A 67 26.26 12.25 -5.92
C SER A 67 25.56 12.51 -7.25
N ASN A 68 24.22 12.49 -7.30
CA ASN A 68 23.43 12.63 -8.52
C ASN A 68 23.82 13.90 -9.32
N PRO A 69 24.08 13.79 -10.64
CA PRO A 69 24.54 14.91 -11.46
C PRO A 69 23.55 16.09 -11.53
N GLU A 70 22.25 15.82 -11.64
CA GLU A 70 21.21 16.87 -11.67
C GLU A 70 21.14 17.62 -10.34
N LEU A 71 21.21 16.90 -9.22
CA LEU A 71 21.20 17.52 -7.89
C LEU A 71 22.43 18.41 -7.67
N LYS A 72 23.61 18.01 -8.16
CA LYS A 72 24.82 18.85 -8.11
C LYS A 72 24.68 20.09 -8.99
N ALA A 73 24.19 19.92 -10.23
CA ALA A 73 23.96 21.03 -11.14
C ALA A 73 22.95 22.04 -10.58
N ALA A 74 21.82 21.55 -10.04
CA ALA A 74 20.82 22.40 -9.39
C ALA A 74 21.40 23.24 -8.24
N LYS A 75 22.31 22.67 -7.43
CA LYS A 75 23.02 23.40 -6.36
C LYS A 75 23.99 24.45 -6.91
N LEU A 76 24.76 24.10 -7.94
CA LEU A 76 25.69 25.04 -8.59
C LEU A 76 24.95 26.22 -9.22
N SER A 77 23.78 25.97 -9.80
CA SER A 77 22.88 26.98 -10.36
C SER A 77 21.99 27.66 -9.30
N GLN A 78 22.24 27.43 -8.01
CA GLN A 78 21.53 28.04 -6.87
C GLN A 78 20.00 27.89 -6.92
N LEU A 79 19.49 26.82 -7.53
CA LEU A 79 18.06 26.54 -7.60
C LEU A 79 17.51 26.16 -6.22
N LYS A 80 16.24 26.52 -5.98
CA LYS A 80 15.53 26.05 -4.79
C LYS A 80 15.28 24.55 -4.91
N ILE A 81 15.82 23.78 -3.97
CA ILE A 81 15.65 22.33 -3.91
C ILE A 81 14.74 21.98 -2.74
N LEU A 82 13.68 21.22 -3.02
CA LEU A 82 12.76 20.67 -2.04
C LEU A 82 12.83 19.14 -2.05
N HIS A 83 12.56 18.54 -0.90
CA HIS A 83 12.24 17.12 -0.85
C HIS A 83 10.79 16.89 -1.28
N ARG A 84 10.46 15.69 -1.77
CA ARG A 84 9.08 15.28 -2.12
C ARG A 84 8.07 15.59 -1.01
N SER A 85 8.48 15.43 0.24
CA SER A 85 7.61 15.66 1.40
C SER A 85 7.38 17.13 1.69
N ASP A 86 8.29 18.03 1.28
CA ASP A 86 8.07 19.47 1.40
C ASP A 86 7.00 19.94 0.41
N LEU A 87 7.02 19.41 -0.81
CA LEU A 87 5.99 19.69 -1.81
C LEU A 87 4.62 19.12 -1.37
N LEU A 88 4.59 17.88 -0.87
CA LEU A 88 3.36 17.30 -0.35
C LEU A 88 2.82 18.10 0.85
N ALA A 89 3.68 18.51 1.78
CA ALA A 89 3.29 19.36 2.91
C ALA A 89 2.66 20.68 2.44
N ALA A 90 3.25 21.32 1.43
CA ALA A 90 2.70 22.55 0.85
C ALA A 90 1.32 22.32 0.21
N LEU A 91 1.10 21.21 -0.49
CA LEU A 91 -0.21 20.86 -1.05
C LEU A 91 -1.25 20.58 0.05
N ILE A 92 -0.88 19.82 1.10
CA ILE A 92 -1.74 19.51 2.25
C ILE A 92 -2.16 20.78 3.00
N GLN A 93 -1.27 21.77 3.10
CA GLN A 93 -1.53 23.02 3.79
C GLN A 93 -2.37 24.00 2.95
N ALA A 94 -2.25 23.95 1.63
CA ALA A 94 -2.92 24.88 0.71
C ALA A 94 -4.43 24.63 0.56
N GLN A 95 -4.96 23.52 1.05
CA GLN A 95 -6.34 23.09 0.85
C GLN A 95 -6.83 22.28 2.06
N PRO A 96 -8.13 22.35 2.45
CA PRO A 96 -8.67 21.45 3.47
C PRO A 96 -8.35 20.00 3.12
N SER A 97 -7.73 19.28 4.05
CA SER A 97 -7.09 18.01 3.73
C SER A 97 -7.30 16.94 4.80
N ILE A 98 -7.37 15.70 4.34
CA ILE A 98 -7.37 14.49 5.14
C ILE A 98 -6.06 13.75 4.89
N ALA A 99 -5.21 13.63 5.92
CA ALA A 99 -3.94 12.92 5.85
C ALA A 99 -4.05 11.58 6.59
N VAL A 100 -3.80 10.48 5.88
CA VAL A 100 -3.95 9.11 6.40
C VAL A 100 -2.60 8.49 6.71
N ALA A 101 -2.36 8.18 7.98
CA ALA A 101 -1.11 7.63 8.51
C ALA A 101 -1.33 6.34 9.33
N GLY A 102 -0.23 5.76 9.82
CA GLY A 102 -0.19 4.54 10.65
C GLY A 102 0.61 3.43 9.98
N SER A 103 1.01 2.38 10.72
CA SER A 103 1.94 1.37 10.19
C SER A 103 1.35 0.61 8.99
N HIS A 104 0.09 0.17 9.10
CA HIS A 104 -0.58 -0.63 8.06
C HIS A 104 -1.91 -0.04 7.60
N GLY A 105 -2.32 -0.34 6.37
CA GLY A 105 -3.65 0.04 5.87
C GLY A 105 -3.79 1.49 5.38
N LYS A 106 -2.69 2.28 5.37
CA LYS A 106 -2.68 3.67 4.88
C LYS A 106 -3.23 3.79 3.46
N THR A 107 -2.60 3.09 2.51
CA THR A 107 -2.96 3.14 1.09
C THR A 107 -4.38 2.65 0.84
N THR A 108 -4.82 1.58 1.53
CA THR A 108 -6.19 1.09 1.41
C THR A 108 -7.18 2.12 1.93
N THR A 109 -6.99 2.62 3.16
CA THR A 109 -7.87 3.62 3.77
C THR A 109 -7.98 4.89 2.94
N SER A 110 -6.85 5.41 2.45
CA SER A 110 -6.82 6.61 1.62
C SER A 110 -7.48 6.38 0.25
N THR A 111 -7.29 5.20 -0.36
CA THR A 111 -7.98 4.81 -1.60
C THR A 111 -9.50 4.73 -1.43
N LEU A 112 -9.97 4.09 -0.35
CA LEU A 112 -11.40 3.96 -0.06
C LEU A 112 -12.03 5.32 0.22
N LEU A 113 -11.36 6.15 1.02
CA LEU A 113 -11.78 7.52 1.31
C LEU A 113 -11.87 8.38 0.03
N THR A 114 -10.85 8.33 -0.81
CA THR A 114 -10.85 9.02 -2.10
C THR A 114 -12.00 8.54 -2.99
N THR A 115 -12.26 7.23 -3.03
CA THR A 115 -13.34 6.66 -3.84
C THR A 115 -14.70 7.10 -3.32
N LEU A 116 -14.96 7.02 -2.01
CA LEU A 116 -16.22 7.48 -1.41
C LEU A 116 -16.49 8.95 -1.77
N LEU A 117 -15.51 9.83 -1.54
CA LEU A 117 -15.63 11.26 -1.87
C LEU A 117 -15.91 11.47 -3.37
N ALA A 118 -15.23 10.73 -4.24
CA ALA A 118 -15.42 10.83 -5.69
C ALA A 118 -16.82 10.40 -6.13
N THR A 119 -17.33 9.29 -5.58
CA THR A 119 -18.66 8.74 -5.90
C THR A 119 -19.81 9.60 -5.37
N THR A 120 -19.53 10.51 -4.44
CA THR A 120 -20.52 11.44 -3.86
C THR A 120 -20.32 12.87 -4.35
N ASP A 121 -19.84 13.02 -5.59
CA ASP A 121 -19.63 14.30 -6.29
C ASP A 121 -18.75 15.32 -5.54
N GLN A 122 -17.88 14.87 -4.62
CA GLN A 122 -16.96 15.76 -3.90
C GLN A 122 -15.65 15.99 -4.66
N ASP A 123 -15.34 15.21 -5.70
CA ASP A 123 -14.19 15.33 -6.61
C ASP A 123 -12.87 15.75 -5.89
N PRO A 124 -12.33 14.94 -4.96
CA PRO A 124 -11.18 15.33 -4.15
C PRO A 124 -9.88 15.38 -4.95
N THR A 125 -8.96 16.28 -4.61
CA THR A 125 -7.55 16.08 -4.99
C THR A 125 -7.01 14.87 -4.23
N ALA A 126 -6.28 13.96 -4.87
CA ALA A 126 -5.77 12.73 -4.25
C ALA A 126 -4.27 12.57 -4.48
N VAL A 127 -3.51 12.32 -3.41
CA VAL A 127 -2.08 11.97 -3.44
C VAL A 127 -1.89 10.65 -2.69
N ILE A 128 -1.94 9.53 -3.42
CA ILE A 128 -1.95 8.19 -2.82
C ILE A 128 -0.67 7.43 -3.19
N GLY A 129 -0.18 6.58 -2.29
CA GLY A 129 1.03 5.78 -2.53
C GLY A 129 0.84 4.71 -3.61
N GLY A 130 -0.38 4.17 -3.72
CA GLY A 130 -0.80 3.18 -4.71
C GLY A 130 -1.82 3.71 -5.72
N VAL A 131 -2.10 2.91 -6.74
CA VAL A 131 -3.12 3.22 -7.76
C VAL A 131 -4.51 3.15 -7.10
N VAL A 132 -5.28 4.23 -7.26
CA VAL A 132 -6.70 4.30 -6.90
C VAL A 132 -7.49 3.76 -8.09
N PRO A 133 -8.20 2.60 -7.98
CA PRO A 133 -8.88 1.99 -9.11
C PRO A 133 -9.88 2.91 -9.80
N TYR A 134 -10.61 3.72 -9.01
CA TYR A 134 -11.60 4.69 -9.52
C TYR A 134 -11.01 5.70 -10.53
N TYR A 135 -9.73 6.07 -10.38
CA TYR A 135 -9.04 7.02 -11.26
C TYR A 135 -8.02 6.36 -12.19
N ASP A 136 -7.76 5.06 -12.04
CA ASP A 136 -6.62 4.36 -12.66
C ASP A 136 -5.27 5.11 -12.51
N SER A 137 -5.10 5.77 -11.36
CA SER A 137 -3.96 6.65 -11.09
C SER A 137 -3.68 6.74 -9.59
N ASN A 138 -2.43 7.03 -9.22
CA ASN A 138 -2.05 7.33 -7.85
C ASN A 138 -2.16 8.82 -7.49
N GLY A 139 -2.47 9.67 -8.48
CA GLY A 139 -2.73 11.09 -8.30
C GLY A 139 -3.97 11.55 -9.04
N HIS A 140 -4.75 12.43 -8.44
CA HIS A 140 -5.87 13.11 -9.10
C HIS A 140 -5.93 14.58 -8.68
N ALA A 141 -6.19 15.47 -9.63
CA ALA A 141 -6.33 16.90 -9.38
C ALA A 141 -7.81 17.30 -9.45
N GLY A 142 -8.57 16.90 -8.44
CA GLY A 142 -9.98 17.22 -8.34
C GLY A 142 -10.25 18.71 -8.08
N LYS A 143 -11.46 19.14 -8.46
CA LYS A 143 -11.97 20.52 -8.29
C LYS A 143 -12.71 20.72 -6.96
N GLY A 144 -12.88 19.64 -6.21
CA GLY A 144 -13.54 19.64 -4.92
C GLY A 144 -12.80 20.38 -3.81
N ARG A 145 -13.48 20.50 -2.67
CA ARG A 145 -12.93 21.16 -1.48
C ARG A 145 -11.76 20.39 -0.88
N LEU A 146 -11.80 19.07 -0.90
CA LEU A 146 -10.91 18.21 -0.10
C LEU A 146 -9.68 17.73 -0.89
N LEU A 147 -8.57 17.64 -0.17
CA LEU A 147 -7.39 16.88 -0.57
C LEU A 147 -7.24 15.64 0.33
N VAL A 148 -7.06 14.46 -0.26
CA VAL A 148 -6.71 13.24 0.46
C VAL A 148 -5.26 12.90 0.19
N ALA A 149 -4.47 12.71 1.24
CA ALA A 149 -3.06 12.33 1.14
C ALA A 149 -2.74 11.11 2.00
N GLU A 150 -1.96 10.19 1.44
CA GLU A 150 -1.24 9.20 2.22
C GLU A 150 -0.04 9.86 2.93
N ALA A 151 0.06 9.67 4.24
CA ALA A 151 1.13 10.19 5.07
C ALA A 151 2.01 9.03 5.58
N ASP A 152 3.19 8.94 5.00
CA ASP A 152 4.15 7.86 5.23
C ASP A 152 5.13 8.21 6.37
N GLU A 153 5.22 7.32 7.34
CA GLU A 153 6.10 7.40 8.50
C GLU A 153 7.54 6.94 8.23
N SER A 154 7.80 6.22 7.15
CA SER A 154 9.06 5.50 6.92
C SER A 154 10.34 6.35 6.99
N ASP A 155 10.26 7.64 6.63
CA ASP A 155 11.38 8.59 6.68
C ASP A 155 11.16 9.74 7.67
N GLY A 156 10.15 9.63 8.54
CA GLY A 156 9.78 10.61 9.56
C GLY A 156 9.24 11.93 9.00
N SER A 157 9.01 12.03 7.68
CA SER A 157 8.69 13.32 7.06
C SER A 157 7.24 13.78 7.25
N LEU A 158 6.35 12.88 7.67
CA LEU A 158 4.95 13.19 7.96
C LEU A 158 4.76 14.27 9.03
N VAL A 159 5.74 14.50 9.90
CA VAL A 159 5.69 15.57 10.93
C VAL A 159 5.59 16.98 10.34
N LYS A 160 5.82 17.12 9.02
CA LYS A 160 5.68 18.38 8.28
C LYS A 160 4.23 18.67 7.90
N PHE A 161 3.34 17.69 7.97
CA PHE A 161 1.98 17.79 7.44
C PHE A 161 1.05 18.48 8.44
N GLN A 162 0.32 19.48 7.96
CA GLN A 162 -0.69 20.21 8.73
C GLN A 162 -2.05 20.01 8.09
N ALA A 163 -2.71 18.90 8.42
CA ALA A 163 -3.99 18.52 7.81
C ALA A 163 -5.20 19.07 8.58
N THR A 164 -6.34 19.19 7.90
CA THR A 164 -7.61 19.50 8.58
C THR A 164 -8.08 18.32 9.42
N LEU A 165 -7.89 17.10 8.91
CA LEU A 165 -8.14 15.85 9.61
C LEU A 165 -6.94 14.91 9.43
N GLY A 166 -6.31 14.51 10.53
CA GLY A 166 -5.38 13.39 10.53
C GLY A 166 -6.10 12.09 10.87
N VAL A 167 -5.80 11.01 10.15
CA VAL A 167 -6.30 9.66 10.43
C VAL A 167 -5.13 8.77 10.82
N ILE A 168 -5.18 8.08 11.96
CA ILE A 168 -4.13 7.13 12.36
C ILE A 168 -4.74 5.73 12.52
N THR A 169 -4.37 4.83 11.61
CA THR A 169 -4.97 3.50 11.45
C THR A 169 -4.54 2.48 12.50
N ASN A 170 -3.26 2.42 12.82
CA ASN A 170 -2.63 1.55 13.82
C ASN A 170 -1.16 1.94 13.98
N LEU A 171 -0.50 1.40 15.01
CA LEU A 171 0.94 1.49 15.20
C LEU A 171 1.51 0.12 15.55
N GLU A 172 2.61 -0.20 14.88
CA GLU A 172 3.44 -1.37 15.09
C GLU A 172 4.85 -1.02 14.64
N LEU A 173 5.87 -1.60 15.29
CA LEU A 173 7.26 -1.38 14.88
C LEU A 173 7.46 -1.95 13.48
N ASP A 174 7.77 -1.09 12.54
CA ASP A 174 8.29 -1.43 11.21
C ASP A 174 9.52 -0.52 10.97
N HIS A 175 9.94 -0.30 9.72
CA HIS A 175 10.95 0.71 9.34
C HIS A 175 12.12 0.82 10.33
N THR A 176 12.68 -0.33 10.73
CA THR A 176 13.72 -0.42 11.76
C THR A 176 15.06 0.16 11.30
N ASP A 177 15.15 0.57 10.04
CA ASP A 177 16.20 1.42 9.48
C ASP A 177 16.07 2.90 9.87
N HIS A 178 14.88 3.33 10.30
CA HIS A 178 14.60 4.70 10.75
C HIS A 178 14.24 4.77 12.25
N TYR A 179 13.42 3.85 12.75
CA TYR A 179 12.98 3.82 14.14
C TYR A 179 13.73 2.74 14.93
N ALA A 180 14.42 3.12 15.99
CA ALA A 180 15.12 2.16 16.83
C ALA A 180 14.16 1.29 17.67
N ASN A 181 12.98 1.84 17.99
CA ASN A 181 11.96 1.17 18.79
C ASN A 181 10.58 1.83 18.58
N LEU A 182 9.56 1.20 19.16
CA LEU A 182 8.17 1.64 19.05
C LEU A 182 7.93 3.03 19.66
N ASP A 183 8.64 3.42 20.72
CA ASP A 183 8.44 4.72 21.37
C ASP A 183 8.85 5.89 20.45
N GLU A 184 9.90 5.73 19.64
CA GLU A 184 10.29 6.72 18.64
C GLU A 184 9.22 6.89 17.55
N LEU A 185 8.61 5.78 17.10
CA LEU A 185 7.49 5.81 16.18
C LEU A 185 6.27 6.51 16.81
N ILE A 186 5.91 6.16 18.04
CA ILE A 186 4.80 6.80 18.79
C ILE A 186 5.03 8.31 18.89
N ASN A 187 6.25 8.74 19.24
CA ASN A 187 6.59 10.16 19.36
C ASN A 187 6.49 10.90 18.01
N THR A 188 6.92 10.26 16.92
CA THR A 188 6.79 10.82 15.57
C THR A 188 5.33 10.97 15.17
N MET A 189 4.52 9.97 15.46
CA MET A 189 3.09 9.95 15.18
C MET A 189 2.31 10.96 16.05
N LYS A 190 2.73 11.18 17.30
CA LYS A 190 2.20 12.27 18.14
C LYS A 190 2.47 13.65 17.53
N ARG A 191 3.67 13.88 16.98
CA ARG A 191 4.01 15.15 16.30
C ARG A 191 3.18 15.36 15.03
N PHE A 192 2.98 14.31 14.23
CA PHE A 192 2.02 14.35 13.13
C PHE A 192 0.62 14.70 13.62
N GLY A 193 0.18 14.04 14.70
CA GLY A 193 -1.12 14.28 15.31
C GLY A 193 -1.33 15.74 15.72
N GLN A 194 -0.35 16.32 16.42
CA GLN A 194 -0.34 17.72 16.86
C GLN A 194 -0.33 18.73 15.70
N GLY A 195 0.19 18.34 14.54
CA GLY A 195 0.14 19.16 13.33
C GLY A 195 -1.25 19.23 12.69
N CYS A 196 -2.13 18.28 13.00
CA CYS A 196 -3.48 18.22 12.45
C CYS A 196 -4.49 18.98 13.31
N ARG A 197 -5.50 19.59 12.68
CA ARG A 197 -6.56 20.32 13.41
C ARG A 197 -7.49 19.39 14.18
N ARG A 198 -7.79 18.22 13.62
CA ARG A 198 -8.58 17.15 14.25
C ARG A 198 -7.88 15.82 14.03
N LEU A 199 -8.07 14.89 14.95
CA LEU A 199 -7.59 13.52 14.84
C LEU A 199 -8.71 12.51 14.92
N LEU A 200 -8.72 11.60 13.96
CA LEU A 200 -9.51 10.39 13.97
C LEU A 200 -8.54 9.22 14.21
N THR A 201 -8.78 8.38 15.23
CA THR A 201 -7.88 7.26 15.57
C THR A 201 -8.61 5.93 15.82
N ASN A 202 -7.93 4.82 15.52
CA ASN A 202 -8.49 3.49 15.70
C ASN A 202 -8.48 3.08 17.17
N PHE A 203 -9.67 2.90 17.75
CA PHE A 203 -9.84 2.49 19.15
C PHE A 203 -9.39 1.06 19.41
N ASP A 204 -9.40 0.21 18.37
CA ASP A 204 -9.05 -1.20 18.49
C ASP A 204 -7.53 -1.44 18.55
N CYS A 205 -6.73 -0.39 18.31
CA CYS A 205 -5.28 -0.41 18.48
C CYS A 205 -4.92 0.05 19.90
N PRO A 206 -4.38 -0.83 20.77
CA PRO A 206 -4.06 -0.48 22.15
C PRO A 206 -3.09 0.70 22.27
N ILE A 207 -2.07 0.74 21.42
CA ILE A 207 -1.05 1.80 21.41
C ILE A 207 -1.70 3.16 21.11
N LEU A 208 -2.61 3.21 20.14
CA LEU A 208 -3.32 4.46 19.84
C LEU A 208 -4.20 4.89 21.01
N LYS A 209 -5.00 3.95 21.54
CA LYS A 209 -5.88 4.20 22.68
C LYS A 209 -5.16 4.68 23.93
N GLU A 210 -3.95 4.20 24.18
CA GLU A 210 -3.14 4.58 25.34
C GLU A 210 -2.42 5.92 25.16
N HIS A 211 -1.92 6.21 23.95
CA HIS A 211 -0.96 7.31 23.76
C HIS A 211 -1.51 8.53 23.02
N PHE A 212 -2.71 8.48 22.46
CA PHE A 212 -3.27 9.57 21.65
C PHE A 212 -4.55 10.12 22.25
N ASP A 213 -4.64 11.45 22.28
CA ASP A 213 -5.87 12.17 22.55
C ASP A 213 -6.50 12.57 21.21
N ALA A 214 -7.53 11.82 20.79
CA ALA A 214 -8.14 11.99 19.49
C ALA A 214 -9.46 12.74 19.57
N THR A 215 -9.76 13.52 18.52
CA THR A 215 -11.03 14.23 18.38
C THR A 215 -12.20 13.26 18.19
N ALA A 216 -11.95 12.12 17.53
CA ALA A 216 -12.94 11.06 17.35
C ALA A 216 -12.26 9.69 17.25
N TRP A 217 -12.99 8.66 17.62
CA TRP A 217 -12.55 7.27 17.57
C TRP A 217 -13.44 6.42 16.67
N TRP A 218 -12.83 5.47 15.97
CA TRP A 218 -13.57 4.39 15.31
C TRP A 218 -13.20 3.00 15.83
N SER A 219 -14.11 2.05 15.69
CA SER A 219 -13.89 0.64 16.06
C SER A 219 -14.64 -0.31 15.13
N VAL A 220 -14.13 -1.53 15.00
CA VAL A 220 -14.87 -2.67 14.41
C VAL A 220 -15.19 -3.75 15.44
N LYS A 221 -14.94 -3.48 16.73
CA LYS A 221 -15.15 -4.40 17.85
C LYS A 221 -16.21 -3.94 18.84
N THR A 222 -16.42 -2.63 18.98
CA THR A 222 -17.38 -2.05 19.94
C THR A 222 -18.01 -0.77 19.39
N SER A 223 -19.28 -0.52 19.69
CA SER A 223 -19.94 0.77 19.49
C SER A 223 -20.03 1.60 20.77
N ALA A 224 -19.62 1.03 21.91
CA ALA A 224 -19.61 1.72 23.20
C ALA A 224 -18.32 2.54 23.37
N GLY A 225 -18.47 3.82 23.72
CA GLY A 225 -17.35 4.72 24.02
C GLY A 225 -16.54 5.15 22.80
N VAL A 226 -17.11 5.04 21.60
CA VAL A 226 -16.49 5.47 20.34
C VAL A 226 -17.49 6.29 19.51
N ASP A 227 -16.98 7.18 18.66
CA ASP A 227 -17.79 8.05 17.82
C ASP A 227 -18.37 7.30 16.62
N PHE A 228 -17.62 6.35 16.07
CA PHE A 228 -18.02 5.56 14.91
C PHE A 228 -17.72 4.08 15.12
N ALA A 229 -18.59 3.19 14.66
CA ALA A 229 -18.27 1.77 14.65
C ALA A 229 -18.90 1.01 13.49
N ALA A 230 -18.23 -0.06 13.03
CA ALA A 230 -18.77 -1.04 12.11
C ALA A 230 -18.69 -2.43 12.74
N LEU A 231 -19.80 -2.92 13.28
CA LEU A 231 -19.82 -4.23 13.93
C LEU A 231 -20.13 -5.32 12.90
N PRO A 232 -19.21 -6.27 12.65
CA PRO A 232 -19.38 -7.29 11.62
C PRO A 232 -20.55 -8.22 11.99
N ILE A 233 -21.49 -8.38 11.05
CA ILE A 233 -22.58 -9.35 11.11
C ILE A 233 -22.16 -10.65 10.42
N CYS A 234 -21.52 -10.50 9.26
CA CYS A 234 -21.13 -11.63 8.43
C CYS A 234 -19.83 -11.33 7.70
N LEU A 235 -18.87 -12.26 7.80
CA LEU A 235 -17.63 -12.24 7.05
C LEU A 235 -17.68 -13.39 6.04
N ASN A 236 -17.73 -13.07 4.75
CA ASN A 236 -17.62 -14.04 3.67
C ASN A 236 -16.36 -13.76 2.86
N GLY A 237 -15.95 -14.71 2.01
CA GLY A 237 -14.80 -14.52 1.12
C GLY A 237 -15.02 -13.54 -0.02
N ASP A 238 -16.25 -13.11 -0.28
CA ASP A 238 -16.59 -12.15 -1.32
C ASP A 238 -17.02 -10.77 -0.79
N GLN A 239 -17.45 -10.70 0.48
CA GLN A 239 -17.98 -9.47 1.06
C GLN A 239 -17.97 -9.50 2.59
N THR A 240 -18.04 -8.31 3.18
CA THR A 240 -18.25 -8.11 4.61
C THR A 240 -19.56 -7.36 4.84
N ILE A 241 -20.42 -7.88 5.71
CA ILE A 241 -21.67 -7.22 6.12
C ILE A 241 -21.51 -6.74 7.55
N ALA A 242 -21.82 -5.48 7.82
CA ALA A 242 -21.66 -4.87 9.15
C ALA A 242 -22.77 -3.85 9.46
N ASP A 243 -23.10 -3.73 10.74
CA ASP A 243 -23.94 -2.64 11.24
C ASP A 243 -23.08 -1.42 11.59
N ILE A 244 -23.47 -0.25 11.08
CA ILE A 244 -22.82 1.03 11.34
C ILE A 244 -23.48 1.73 12.52
N TYR A 245 -22.64 2.26 13.40
CA TYR A 245 -23.03 3.05 14.56
C TYR A 245 -22.34 4.40 14.54
N GLU A 246 -23.08 5.43 14.96
CA GLU A 246 -22.55 6.76 15.26
C GLU A 246 -22.97 7.12 16.69
N GLN A 247 -21.99 7.40 17.56
CA GLN A 247 -22.21 7.73 18.98
C GLN A 247 -23.11 6.70 19.70
N GLY A 248 -22.88 5.41 19.42
CA GLY A 248 -23.67 4.30 19.96
C GLY A 248 -25.06 4.09 19.33
N LYS A 249 -25.52 4.98 18.44
CA LYS A 249 -26.78 4.82 17.71
C LYS A 249 -26.55 4.07 16.40
N ARG A 250 -27.32 3.01 16.15
CA ARG A 250 -27.30 2.27 14.88
C ARG A 250 -27.84 3.16 13.76
N MET A 251 -27.03 3.38 12.73
CA MET A 251 -27.36 4.18 11.55
C MET A 251 -27.95 3.32 10.43
N GLY A 252 -27.39 2.13 10.23
CA GLY A 252 -27.84 1.22 9.17
C GLY A 252 -26.88 0.04 9.02
N GLN A 253 -27.12 -0.77 8.00
CA GLN A 253 -26.28 -1.89 7.64
C GLN A 253 -25.58 -1.57 6.33
N ILE A 254 -24.30 -1.94 6.24
CA ILE A 254 -23.51 -1.82 5.02
C ILE A 254 -23.10 -3.19 4.50
N THR A 255 -22.90 -3.28 3.19
CA THR A 255 -22.24 -4.40 2.53
C THR A 255 -20.99 -3.86 1.85
N LEU A 256 -19.83 -4.32 2.30
CA LEU A 256 -18.53 -3.98 1.75
C LEU A 256 -18.12 -5.07 0.76
N PRO A 257 -17.82 -4.74 -0.51
CA PRO A 257 -17.32 -5.70 -1.49
C PRO A 257 -15.83 -6.00 -1.25
N MET A 258 -15.43 -6.23 -0.01
CA MET A 258 -14.09 -6.66 0.37
C MET A 258 -14.19 -7.59 1.59
N PRO A 259 -13.56 -8.78 1.52
CA PRO A 259 -13.48 -9.67 2.66
C PRO A 259 -12.48 -9.15 3.71
N GLY A 260 -12.62 -9.65 4.94
CA GLY A 260 -11.64 -9.46 6.01
C GLY A 260 -11.91 -8.26 6.94
N LEU A 261 -11.67 -8.48 8.24
CA LEU A 261 -11.86 -7.46 9.27
C LEU A 261 -10.94 -6.24 9.12
N HIS A 262 -9.73 -6.44 8.59
CA HIS A 262 -8.81 -5.33 8.34
C HIS A 262 -9.35 -4.38 7.26
N ASN A 263 -10.00 -4.90 6.22
CA ASN A 263 -10.66 -4.08 5.20
C ASN A 263 -11.91 -3.40 5.75
N LEU A 264 -12.69 -4.06 6.63
CA LEU A 264 -13.77 -3.39 7.36
C LEU A 264 -13.25 -2.23 8.22
N SER A 265 -12.11 -2.41 8.90
CA SER A 265 -11.50 -1.35 9.71
C SER A 265 -11.02 -0.17 8.86
N ASN A 266 -10.37 -0.44 7.72
CA ASN A 266 -9.95 0.59 6.76
C ASN A 266 -11.17 1.33 6.18
N ALA A 267 -12.23 0.60 5.81
CA ALA A 267 -13.47 1.18 5.31
C ALA A 267 -14.17 2.03 6.38
N MET A 268 -14.22 1.58 7.63
CA MET A 268 -14.80 2.35 8.73
C MET A 268 -13.99 3.64 9.00
N ALA A 269 -12.65 3.60 8.90
CA ALA A 269 -11.84 4.81 9.00
C ALA A 269 -12.18 5.82 7.89
N ALA A 270 -12.34 5.34 6.64
CA ALA A 270 -12.74 6.17 5.50
C ALA A 270 -14.16 6.75 5.67
N ILE A 271 -15.13 5.92 6.05
CA ILE A 271 -16.52 6.32 6.33
C ILE A 271 -16.54 7.38 7.43
N ALA A 272 -15.87 7.15 8.56
CA ALA A 272 -15.81 8.11 9.67
C ALA A 272 -15.18 9.45 9.23
N ALA A 273 -14.13 9.42 8.41
CA ALA A 273 -13.52 10.63 7.86
C ALA A 273 -14.49 11.41 6.96
N CYS A 274 -15.23 10.73 6.07
CA CYS A 274 -16.28 11.34 5.25
C CYS A 274 -17.37 12.00 6.11
N ARG A 275 -17.82 11.30 7.16
CA ARG A 275 -18.85 11.80 8.09
C ARG A 275 -18.37 13.03 8.87
N LEU A 276 -17.11 13.04 9.33
CA LEU A 276 -16.50 14.20 9.99
C LEU A 276 -16.29 15.42 9.07
N GLU A 277 -16.28 15.22 7.76
CA GLU A 277 -16.19 16.26 6.73
C GLU A 277 -17.56 16.65 6.14
N GLY A 278 -18.65 16.08 6.67
CA GLY A 278 -20.02 16.55 6.46
C GLY A 278 -20.85 15.78 5.43
N LEU A 279 -20.33 14.70 4.83
CA LEU A 279 -21.12 13.84 3.92
C LEU A 279 -22.20 13.13 4.71
N SER A 280 -23.41 12.93 4.15
CA SER A 280 -24.48 12.16 4.80
C SER A 280 -24.14 10.65 4.88
N PHE A 281 -24.81 9.90 5.76
CA PHE A 281 -24.63 8.44 5.79
C PHE A 281 -25.18 7.81 4.50
N GLU A 282 -26.27 8.37 3.97
CA GLU A 282 -26.88 7.97 2.72
C GLU A 282 -25.92 8.14 1.53
N ASP A 283 -25.21 9.27 1.44
CA ASP A 283 -24.22 9.51 0.38
C ASP A 283 -23.09 8.47 0.46
N VAL A 284 -22.55 8.26 1.67
CA VAL A 284 -21.49 7.28 1.88
C VAL A 284 -21.96 5.87 1.53
N GLN A 285 -23.20 5.51 1.85
CA GLN A 285 -23.77 4.21 1.56
C GLN A 285 -23.88 3.95 0.05
N GLN A 286 -24.17 4.99 -0.76
CA GLN A 286 -24.23 4.87 -2.22
C GLN A 286 -22.87 4.53 -2.84
N GLY A 287 -21.78 5.10 -2.30
CA GLY A 287 -20.42 4.86 -2.80
C GLY A 287 -19.79 3.52 -2.42
N LEU A 288 -20.42 2.73 -1.55
CA LEU A 288 -19.83 1.49 -1.02
C LEU A 288 -19.64 0.40 -2.08
N ALA A 289 -20.53 0.34 -3.07
CA ALA A 289 -20.49 -0.69 -4.11
C ALA A 289 -19.28 -0.54 -5.06
N ASP A 290 -18.77 0.69 -5.19
CA ASP A 290 -17.63 1.02 -6.05
C ASP A 290 -16.27 0.86 -5.35
N LEU A 291 -16.28 0.50 -4.07
CA LEU A 291 -15.06 0.32 -3.30
C LEU A 291 -14.26 -0.87 -3.81
N GLN A 292 -13.01 -0.59 -4.15
CA GLN A 292 -12.04 -1.60 -4.55
C GLN A 292 -10.73 -1.35 -3.79
N PRO A 293 -10.02 -2.42 -3.38
CA PRO A 293 -8.71 -2.26 -2.80
C PRO A 293 -7.73 -1.70 -3.85
N PRO A 294 -6.69 -0.96 -3.45
CA PRO A 294 -5.69 -0.48 -4.39
C PRO A 294 -4.88 -1.65 -4.96
N GLY A 295 -4.20 -1.41 -6.09
CA GLY A 295 -3.36 -2.42 -6.73
C GLY A 295 -2.33 -3.03 -5.76
N ARG A 296 -2.05 -4.33 -5.95
CA ARG A 296 -1.21 -5.16 -5.06
C ARG A 296 -1.74 -5.31 -3.62
N ARG A 297 -3.04 -5.12 -3.36
CA ARG A 297 -3.71 -5.51 -2.10
C ARG A 297 -4.74 -6.58 -2.43
N PHE A 298 -4.33 -7.84 -2.30
CA PHE A 298 -5.04 -9.02 -2.78
C PHE A 298 -5.46 -8.91 -4.25
N ASP A 299 -4.53 -8.46 -5.08
CA ASP A 299 -4.75 -8.16 -6.50
C ASP A 299 -4.73 -9.43 -7.35
N PHE A 300 -5.87 -9.77 -7.94
CA PHE A 300 -6.00 -10.93 -8.81
C PHE A 300 -5.31 -10.70 -10.16
N ARG A 301 -4.23 -11.47 -10.40
CA ARG A 301 -3.41 -11.33 -11.62
C ARG A 301 -3.91 -12.18 -12.77
N GLY A 302 -4.58 -13.29 -12.48
CA GLY A 302 -5.13 -14.20 -13.47
C GLY A 302 -5.14 -15.66 -13.04
N THR A 303 -5.62 -16.52 -13.95
CA THR A 303 -5.62 -17.98 -13.76
C THR A 303 -4.48 -18.61 -14.56
N TRP A 304 -3.62 -19.38 -13.90
CA TRP A 304 -2.53 -20.13 -14.54
C TRP A 304 -2.73 -21.63 -14.35
N GLU A 305 -2.91 -22.38 -15.44
CA GLU A 305 -3.17 -23.83 -15.42
C GLU A 305 -4.25 -24.25 -14.37
N GLY A 306 -5.31 -23.45 -14.20
CA GLY A 306 -6.38 -23.70 -13.22
C GLY A 306 -6.11 -23.24 -11.78
N ARG A 307 -4.98 -22.56 -11.51
CA ARG A 307 -4.65 -21.94 -10.22
C ARG A 307 -4.95 -20.45 -10.24
N GLN A 308 -5.49 -19.91 -9.16
CA GLN A 308 -5.72 -18.47 -9.00
C GLN A 308 -4.44 -17.81 -8.51
N ILE A 309 -3.89 -16.84 -9.26
CA ILE A 309 -2.67 -16.12 -8.88
C ILE A 309 -3.06 -14.75 -8.33
N VAL A 310 -2.70 -14.48 -7.09
CA VAL A 310 -2.97 -13.20 -6.40
C VAL A 310 -1.66 -12.59 -5.93
N ASP A 311 -1.48 -11.28 -6.13
CA ASP A 311 -0.35 -10.49 -5.63
C ASP A 311 -0.79 -9.64 -4.44
N ASP A 312 -0.01 -9.70 -3.36
CA ASP A 312 -0.20 -8.87 -2.18
C ASP A 312 1.12 -8.23 -1.73
N TYR A 313 1.06 -6.96 -1.39
CA TYR A 313 2.21 -6.17 -0.93
C TYR A 313 2.60 -6.48 0.52
N ALA A 314 1.88 -7.35 1.24
CA ALA A 314 2.14 -7.76 2.61
C ALA A 314 3.61 -8.17 2.81
N HIS A 315 4.29 -7.44 3.68
CA HIS A 315 5.71 -7.63 3.96
C HIS A 315 6.05 -7.44 5.45
N HIS A 316 5.09 -7.08 6.28
CA HIS A 316 5.14 -7.14 7.74
C HIS A 316 4.36 -8.36 8.25
N PRO A 317 4.73 -9.03 9.37
CA PRO A 317 4.00 -10.20 9.89
C PRO A 317 2.49 -9.98 10.04
N SER A 318 2.07 -8.83 10.57
CA SER A 318 0.65 -8.48 10.73
C SER A 318 -0.10 -8.38 9.40
N GLU A 319 0.55 -7.88 8.35
CA GLU A 319 -0.02 -7.83 7.00
C GLU A 319 -0.13 -9.24 6.40
N VAL A 320 0.90 -10.09 6.60
CA VAL A 320 0.92 -11.48 6.13
C VAL A 320 -0.19 -12.28 6.82
N SER A 321 -0.35 -12.15 8.13
CA SER A 321 -1.43 -12.82 8.88
C SER A 321 -2.80 -12.31 8.43
N ALA A 322 -3.00 -10.99 8.31
CA ALA A 322 -4.27 -10.42 7.81
C ALA A 322 -4.65 -10.95 6.41
N THR A 323 -3.66 -11.07 5.53
CA THR A 323 -3.79 -11.58 4.17
C THR A 323 -4.14 -13.07 4.14
N LEU A 324 -3.44 -13.89 4.95
CA LEU A 324 -3.69 -15.33 5.04
C LEU A 324 -5.01 -15.67 5.74
N THR A 325 -5.39 -14.92 6.77
CA THR A 325 -6.70 -15.02 7.42
C THR A 325 -7.82 -14.74 6.41
N MET A 326 -7.66 -13.72 5.57
CA MET A 326 -8.62 -13.41 4.50
C MET A 326 -8.65 -14.49 3.41
N ALA A 327 -7.49 -14.98 2.99
CA ALA A 327 -7.39 -16.11 2.06
C ALA A 327 -8.07 -17.37 2.62
N ARG A 328 -7.92 -17.63 3.93
CA ARG A 328 -8.59 -18.74 4.62
C ARG A 328 -10.09 -18.57 4.62
N LEU A 329 -10.60 -17.36 4.90
CA LEU A 329 -12.02 -17.05 4.83
C LEU A 329 -12.60 -17.30 3.42
N ILE A 330 -11.84 -16.95 2.38
CA ILE A 330 -12.22 -17.24 0.98
C ILE A 330 -12.35 -18.74 0.74
N VAL A 331 -11.35 -19.52 1.18
CA VAL A 331 -11.36 -20.98 1.02
C VAL A 331 -12.50 -21.63 1.83
N THR A 332 -12.71 -21.22 3.08
CA THR A 332 -13.66 -21.90 3.98
C THR A 332 -15.11 -21.48 3.77
N SER A 333 -15.37 -20.24 3.35
CA SER A 333 -16.74 -19.78 3.05
C SER A 333 -17.28 -20.33 1.72
N GLY A 334 -16.41 -20.80 0.83
CA GLY A 334 -16.79 -21.21 -0.53
C GLY A 334 -17.28 -20.05 -1.40
N ARG A 335 -17.13 -18.81 -0.94
CA ARG A 335 -17.47 -17.58 -1.67
C ARG A 335 -16.19 -16.82 -1.99
N SER A 336 -16.10 -16.23 -3.16
CA SER A 336 -14.91 -15.50 -3.59
C SER A 336 -15.24 -14.46 -4.65
N GLN A 337 -14.46 -13.37 -4.68
CA GLN A 337 -14.39 -12.47 -5.83
C GLN A 337 -13.51 -13.02 -6.95
N LEU A 338 -12.72 -14.06 -6.67
CA LEU A 338 -11.93 -14.75 -7.68
C LEU A 338 -12.86 -15.56 -8.60
N PRO A 339 -12.47 -15.78 -9.88
CA PRO A 339 -13.26 -16.55 -10.84
C PRO A 339 -13.83 -17.87 -10.35
N ASN A 340 -13.11 -18.58 -9.46
CA ASN A 340 -13.61 -19.78 -8.79
C ASN A 340 -13.14 -19.77 -7.31
N PRO A 341 -13.96 -20.25 -6.37
CA PRO A 341 -13.55 -20.42 -4.98
C PRO A 341 -12.35 -21.38 -4.88
N PRO A 342 -11.19 -20.90 -4.37
CA PRO A 342 -10.02 -21.75 -4.22
C PRO A 342 -10.21 -22.77 -3.10
N LYS A 343 -9.49 -23.89 -3.18
CA LYS A 343 -9.59 -25.00 -2.21
C LYS A 343 -8.45 -25.03 -1.20
N ARG A 344 -7.32 -24.40 -1.53
CA ARG A 344 -6.08 -24.50 -0.77
C ARG A 344 -5.21 -23.27 -1.00
N ILE A 345 -4.48 -22.86 0.03
CA ILE A 345 -3.61 -21.69 0.03
C ILE A 345 -2.16 -22.14 -0.10
N LEU A 346 -1.53 -21.78 -1.22
CA LEU A 346 -0.08 -21.82 -1.38
C LEU A 346 0.47 -20.41 -1.18
N ALA A 347 1.08 -20.16 -0.03
CA ALA A 347 1.77 -18.90 0.23
C ALA A 347 3.13 -18.88 -0.46
N VAL A 348 3.38 -17.90 -1.32
CA VAL A 348 4.66 -17.65 -1.96
C VAL A 348 5.21 -16.34 -1.43
N PHE A 349 6.09 -16.40 -0.43
CA PHE A 349 6.54 -15.23 0.31
C PHE A 349 7.97 -14.83 -0.06
N GLN A 350 8.18 -13.55 -0.32
CA GLN A 350 9.50 -12.95 -0.46
C GLN A 350 9.75 -11.99 0.72
N PRO A 351 10.62 -12.36 1.67
CA PRO A 351 11.02 -11.44 2.73
C PRO A 351 11.66 -10.18 2.13
N HIS A 352 11.33 -9.01 2.68
CA HIS A 352 11.82 -7.73 2.21
C HIS A 352 12.70 -7.08 3.29
N ARG A 353 13.97 -6.84 2.96
CA ARG A 353 15.08 -6.40 3.84
C ARG A 353 15.59 -7.49 4.79
N TYR A 354 16.91 -7.46 5.05
CA TYR A 354 17.56 -8.38 5.98
C TYR A 354 17.26 -7.97 7.43
N SER A 355 17.29 -6.67 7.71
CA SER A 355 16.96 -6.08 9.02
C SER A 355 15.60 -6.56 9.53
N ARG A 356 14.54 -6.39 8.72
CA ARG A 356 13.17 -6.82 9.04
C ARG A 356 13.04 -8.33 9.19
N THR A 357 13.69 -9.10 8.30
CA THR A 357 13.67 -10.56 8.38
C THR A 357 14.31 -11.06 9.68
N ASN A 358 15.36 -10.40 10.14
CA ASN A 358 16.02 -10.72 11.41
C ASN A 358 15.14 -10.38 12.61
N GLU A 359 14.60 -9.16 12.65
CA GLU A 359 13.78 -8.66 13.76
C GLU A 359 12.53 -9.53 13.97
N PHE A 360 11.81 -9.83 12.89
CA PHE A 360 10.50 -10.47 12.96
C PHE A 360 10.50 -11.93 12.54
N LEU A 361 11.65 -12.61 12.61
CA LEU A 361 11.83 -13.98 12.11
C LEU A 361 10.73 -14.94 12.61
N TYR A 362 10.46 -14.89 13.92
CA TYR A 362 9.50 -15.78 14.56
C TYR A 362 8.05 -15.36 14.35
N ASP A 363 7.78 -14.08 14.16
CA ASP A 363 6.43 -13.59 13.89
C ASP A 363 6.04 -13.85 12.43
N PHE A 364 6.98 -13.73 11.47
CA PHE A 364 6.77 -14.24 10.12
C PHE A 364 6.50 -15.74 10.11
N ALA A 365 7.27 -16.51 10.89
CA ALA A 365 7.07 -17.96 10.97
C ALA A 365 5.65 -18.31 11.46
N ARG A 366 5.16 -17.59 12.47
CA ARG A 366 3.80 -17.74 13.01
C ARG A 366 2.74 -17.36 11.97
N ALA A 367 2.89 -16.19 11.33
CA ALA A 367 1.93 -15.69 10.36
C ALA A 367 1.81 -16.62 9.14
N LEU A 368 2.94 -17.09 8.59
CA LEU A 368 2.97 -18.02 7.45
C LEU A 368 2.40 -19.41 7.78
N GLY A 369 2.28 -19.74 9.06
CA GLY A 369 1.67 -20.97 9.56
C GLY A 369 0.20 -21.15 9.19
N GLU A 370 -0.49 -20.07 8.81
CA GLU A 370 -1.92 -20.10 8.42
C GLU A 370 -2.15 -20.70 7.00
N ALA A 371 -1.11 -20.80 6.18
CA ALA A 371 -1.17 -21.37 4.83
C ALA A 371 -1.20 -22.92 4.85
N ASP A 372 -1.58 -23.53 3.72
CA ASP A 372 -1.54 -25.01 3.58
C ASP A 372 -0.17 -25.49 3.07
N ALA A 373 0.59 -24.61 2.44
CA ALA A 373 1.99 -24.81 2.06
C ALA A 373 2.68 -23.45 1.86
N VAL A 374 4.00 -23.40 2.06
CA VAL A 374 4.81 -22.18 1.95
C VAL A 374 6.00 -22.39 1.01
N LEU A 375 6.17 -21.47 0.07
CA LEU A 375 7.36 -21.33 -0.76
C LEU A 375 8.04 -20.01 -0.43
N LEU A 376 9.32 -20.04 -0.10
CA LEU A 376 10.09 -18.84 0.22
C LEU A 376 11.02 -18.48 -0.94
N ALA A 377 10.92 -17.25 -1.43
CA ALA A 377 11.90 -16.66 -2.32
C ALA A 377 13.14 -16.18 -1.53
N PRO A 378 14.29 -15.94 -2.16
CA PRO A 378 15.40 -15.24 -1.53
C PRO A 378 14.98 -13.86 -1.02
N VAL A 379 15.57 -13.44 0.11
CA VAL A 379 15.35 -12.12 0.69
C VAL A 379 15.65 -11.02 -0.34
N TYR A 380 14.68 -10.13 -0.56
CA TYR A 380 14.88 -8.94 -1.37
C TYR A 380 15.61 -7.89 -0.53
N SER A 381 16.88 -7.60 -0.84
CA SER A 381 17.75 -6.80 0.03
C SER A 381 17.31 -5.34 0.18
N ALA A 382 16.65 -4.77 -0.83
CA ALA A 382 16.35 -3.33 -0.91
C ALA A 382 17.56 -2.42 -0.66
N GLY A 383 18.76 -2.87 -1.00
CA GLY A 383 20.02 -2.13 -0.80
C GLY A 383 20.78 -2.45 0.50
N GLU A 384 20.24 -3.30 1.37
CA GLU A 384 20.93 -3.72 2.60
C GLU A 384 22.02 -4.77 2.33
N ASN A 385 23.06 -4.75 3.17
CA ASN A 385 24.03 -5.83 3.21
C ASN A 385 23.42 -7.06 3.91
N PRO A 386 23.78 -8.29 3.50
CA PRO A 386 23.32 -9.50 4.17
C PRO A 386 23.64 -9.51 5.67
N ILE A 387 22.67 -9.95 6.48
CA ILE A 387 22.82 -10.14 7.93
C ILE A 387 22.84 -11.64 8.23
N GLN A 388 23.78 -12.07 9.06
CA GLN A 388 23.88 -13.48 9.46
C GLN A 388 22.60 -13.93 10.16
N GLY A 389 22.01 -15.03 9.70
CA GLY A 389 20.76 -15.56 10.27
C GLY A 389 19.49 -14.95 9.67
N ALA A 390 19.57 -13.84 8.93
CA ALA A 390 18.42 -13.19 8.29
C ALA A 390 18.17 -13.74 6.87
N THR A 391 18.01 -15.06 6.72
CA THR A 391 17.80 -15.70 5.41
C THR A 391 16.47 -16.44 5.33
N SER A 392 16.01 -16.70 4.12
CA SER A 392 14.81 -17.51 3.87
C SER A 392 14.96 -18.93 4.41
N GLU A 393 16.17 -19.48 4.50
CA GLU A 393 16.44 -20.76 5.15
C GLU A 393 16.26 -20.70 6.66
N SER A 394 16.70 -19.62 7.32
CA SER A 394 16.43 -19.42 8.75
C SER A 394 14.92 -19.29 9.00
N LEU A 395 14.20 -18.56 8.15
CA LEU A 395 12.75 -18.45 8.23
C LEU A 395 12.09 -19.82 8.02
N ALA A 396 12.51 -20.60 7.04
CA ALA A 396 12.01 -21.96 6.83
C ALA A 396 12.26 -22.87 8.04
N LYS A 397 13.42 -22.75 8.71
CA LYS A 397 13.71 -23.48 9.95
C LYS A 397 12.75 -23.05 11.06
N ALA A 398 12.54 -21.75 11.25
CA ALA A 398 11.60 -21.22 12.24
C ALA A 398 10.17 -21.71 11.99
N ILE A 399 9.71 -21.69 10.73
CA ILE A 399 8.39 -22.23 10.34
C ILE A 399 8.31 -23.72 10.67
N ARG A 400 9.31 -24.53 10.30
CA ARG A 400 9.30 -25.98 10.59
C ARG A 400 9.33 -26.30 12.09
N ILE A 401 9.91 -25.43 12.91
CA ILE A 401 9.88 -25.58 14.38
C ILE A 401 8.48 -25.28 14.92
N GLN A 402 7.86 -24.18 14.48
CA GLN A 402 6.53 -23.76 14.98
C GLN A 402 5.38 -24.57 14.37
N HIS A 403 5.55 -25.05 13.14
CA HIS A 403 4.56 -25.78 12.34
C HIS A 403 5.18 -27.03 11.68
N PRO A 404 5.50 -28.10 12.44
CA PRO A 404 6.26 -29.25 11.94
C PRO A 404 5.62 -30.01 10.77
N SER A 405 4.30 -29.92 10.62
CA SER A 405 3.56 -30.58 9.54
C SER A 405 3.38 -29.73 8.28
N LEU A 406 3.74 -28.43 8.32
CA LEU A 406 3.56 -27.52 7.20
C LEU A 406 4.61 -27.77 6.11
N PRO A 407 4.23 -28.06 4.85
CA PRO A 407 5.18 -28.16 3.76
C PRO A 407 5.84 -26.80 3.48
N VAL A 408 7.17 -26.74 3.59
CA VAL A 408 7.96 -25.53 3.33
C VAL A 408 9.12 -25.85 2.39
N ALA A 409 9.26 -25.08 1.31
CA ALA A 409 10.42 -25.10 0.44
C ALA A 409 11.02 -23.69 0.26
N VAL A 410 12.33 -23.64 0.01
CA VAL A 410 13.07 -22.40 -0.21
C VAL A 410 13.67 -22.44 -1.61
N ALA A 411 13.52 -21.35 -2.35
CA ALA A 411 14.13 -21.17 -3.65
C ALA A 411 15.47 -20.41 -3.50
N GLU A 412 16.50 -20.87 -4.20
CA GLU A 412 17.81 -20.22 -4.36
C GLU A 412 17.72 -18.96 -5.22
N ASN A 413 16.79 -18.94 -6.17
CA ASN A 413 16.56 -17.82 -7.08
C ASN A 413 15.12 -17.81 -7.61
N PHE A 414 14.76 -16.72 -8.29
CA PHE A 414 13.40 -16.51 -8.78
C PHE A 414 12.97 -17.54 -9.85
N ASN A 415 13.89 -18.05 -10.67
CA ASN A 415 13.55 -19.09 -11.66
C ASN A 415 13.18 -20.40 -10.96
N GLN A 416 13.95 -20.79 -9.94
CA GLN A 416 13.65 -21.97 -9.13
C GLN A 416 12.33 -21.79 -8.36
N LEU A 417 12.03 -20.58 -7.87
CA LEU A 417 10.75 -20.28 -7.24
C LEU A 417 9.58 -20.58 -8.18
N THR A 418 9.65 -20.14 -9.44
CA THR A 418 8.61 -20.40 -10.44
C THR A 418 8.44 -21.89 -10.71
N LEU A 419 9.54 -22.66 -10.77
CA LEU A 419 9.48 -24.13 -10.89
C LEU A 419 8.88 -24.80 -9.65
N LEU A 420 9.18 -24.30 -8.44
CA LEU A 420 8.59 -24.80 -7.20
C LEU A 420 7.09 -24.50 -7.14
N VAL A 421 6.65 -23.32 -7.59
CA VAL A 421 5.22 -23.01 -7.72
C VAL A 421 4.55 -24.02 -8.64
N GLN A 422 5.11 -24.27 -9.83
CA GLN A 422 4.58 -25.28 -10.75
C GLN A 422 4.51 -26.68 -10.12
N LYS A 423 5.54 -27.09 -9.39
CA LYS A 423 5.64 -28.43 -8.79
C LYS A 423 4.70 -28.63 -7.60
N HIS A 424 4.52 -27.60 -6.76
CA HIS A 424 3.86 -27.73 -5.46
C HIS A 424 2.44 -27.17 -5.43
N SER A 425 2.03 -26.39 -6.44
CA SER A 425 0.64 -25.97 -6.59
C SER A 425 -0.21 -27.02 -7.31
N LEU A 426 -1.46 -27.14 -6.90
CA LEU A 426 -2.48 -28.01 -7.47
C LEU A 426 -3.53 -27.17 -8.20
N LYS A 427 -4.32 -27.83 -9.06
CA LYS A 427 -5.51 -27.20 -9.66
C LYS A 427 -6.45 -26.71 -8.54
N ASP A 428 -7.08 -25.55 -8.75
CA ASP A 428 -7.94 -24.87 -7.78
C ASP A 428 -7.23 -24.29 -6.54
N ASP A 429 -5.89 -24.28 -6.52
CA ASP A 429 -5.14 -23.54 -5.48
C ASP A 429 -5.28 -22.03 -5.67
N LEU A 430 -5.30 -21.32 -4.54
CA LEU A 430 -4.91 -19.93 -4.45
C LEU A 430 -3.39 -19.86 -4.23
N VAL A 431 -2.67 -19.38 -5.24
CA VAL A 431 -1.24 -19.05 -5.15
C VAL A 431 -1.13 -17.58 -4.79
N LEU A 432 -0.75 -17.33 -3.54
CA LEU A 432 -0.71 -16.00 -2.95
C LEU A 432 0.73 -15.51 -2.88
N ALA A 433 1.11 -14.66 -3.83
CA ALA A 433 2.43 -14.04 -3.93
C ALA A 433 2.48 -12.83 -3.00
N MET A 434 3.27 -12.89 -1.93
CA MET A 434 3.32 -11.86 -0.89
C MET A 434 4.72 -11.24 -0.77
N GLY A 435 4.79 -9.91 -0.80
CA GLY A 435 6.00 -9.14 -0.52
C GLY A 435 6.10 -7.80 -1.26
N ALA A 436 6.84 -6.85 -0.67
CA ALA A 436 7.07 -5.52 -1.25
C ALA A 436 8.13 -5.48 -2.36
N GLY A 437 8.86 -6.58 -2.56
CA GLY A 437 9.95 -6.68 -3.54
C GLY A 437 9.46 -6.94 -4.97
N ASN A 438 10.20 -7.78 -5.69
CA ASN A 438 9.95 -8.11 -7.10
C ASN A 438 9.10 -9.37 -7.28
N ILE A 439 8.49 -9.89 -6.21
CA ILE A 439 7.64 -11.09 -6.21
C ILE A 439 6.42 -10.98 -7.13
N ASN A 440 5.93 -9.76 -7.37
CA ASN A 440 4.87 -9.46 -8.34
C ASN A 440 5.18 -9.93 -9.78
N ASN A 441 6.47 -10.12 -10.11
CA ASN A 441 6.87 -10.67 -11.41
C ASN A 441 6.56 -12.16 -11.58
N LEU A 442 6.15 -12.87 -10.52
CA LEU A 442 5.82 -14.29 -10.56
C LEU A 442 4.74 -14.58 -11.61
N TRP A 443 3.70 -13.74 -11.68
CA TRP A 443 2.65 -13.86 -12.71
C TRP A 443 3.23 -13.86 -14.13
N ARG A 444 4.08 -12.88 -14.43
CA ARG A 444 4.73 -12.77 -15.74
C ARG A 444 5.58 -14.01 -16.04
N GLN A 445 6.34 -14.51 -15.07
CA GLN A 445 7.17 -15.70 -15.28
C GLN A 445 6.34 -16.96 -15.55
N LEU A 446 5.26 -17.17 -14.80
CA LEU A 446 4.36 -18.31 -15.01
C LEU A 446 3.74 -18.29 -16.41
N THR A 447 3.26 -17.13 -16.87
CA THR A 447 2.71 -16.99 -18.23
C THR A 447 3.76 -17.21 -19.34
N CYS A 448 5.02 -16.83 -19.11
CA CYS A 448 6.10 -17.11 -20.06
C CYS A 448 6.41 -18.61 -20.18
N LEU A 449 6.34 -19.38 -19.09
CA LEU A 449 6.51 -20.83 -19.12
C LEU A 449 5.47 -21.52 -20.02
N ASP A 450 4.22 -21.07 -19.97
CA ASP A 450 3.15 -21.60 -20.83
C ASP A 450 3.41 -21.31 -22.30
N ASN A 451 3.86 -20.10 -22.63
CA ASN A 451 4.20 -19.72 -24.00
C ASN A 451 5.38 -20.54 -24.55
N ALA A 452 6.39 -20.82 -23.73
CA ALA A 452 7.49 -21.70 -24.09
C ALA A 452 7.05 -23.17 -24.30
N LYS A 453 6.04 -23.65 -23.57
CA LYS A 453 5.43 -24.97 -23.81
C LYS A 453 4.56 -25.02 -25.08
N ARG A 454 3.95 -23.89 -25.46
CA ARG A 454 3.06 -23.78 -26.63
C ARG A 454 3.81 -23.57 -27.96
N CYS A 455 5.05 -23.08 -27.92
CA CYS A 455 5.95 -23.03 -29.08
C CYS A 455 6.95 -24.21 -29.03
N PRO A 456 6.68 -25.34 -29.71
CA PRO A 456 7.71 -26.37 -29.89
C PRO A 456 8.89 -25.80 -30.70
N PRO A 457 10.11 -26.33 -30.54
CA PRO A 457 11.25 -25.97 -31.38
C PRO A 457 11.03 -26.56 -32.78
N SER A 458 10.32 -25.84 -33.63
CA SER A 458 10.21 -26.15 -35.06
C SER A 458 10.45 -24.89 -35.87
N LEU A 459 11.72 -24.66 -36.20
CA LEU A 459 12.26 -24.16 -37.47
C LEU A 459 13.73 -23.79 -37.26
N ALA A 460 14.55 -24.81 -36.99
CA ALA A 460 15.94 -24.82 -37.40
C ALA A 460 16.06 -25.93 -38.44
N ALA A 461 15.94 -25.54 -39.70
CA ALA A 461 16.38 -26.31 -40.86
C ALA A 461 17.51 -25.50 -41.51
#